data_AF-A0A2D4K4Q8-F1
#
_entry.id   AF-A0A2D4K4Q8-F1
#
_cell.length_a   1.000
_cell.length_b   1.000
_cell.length_c   1.000
_cell.angle_alpha   90.00
_cell.angle_beta   90.00
_cell.angle_gamma   90.00
#
_symmetry.space_group_name_H-M   'P 1'
#
loop_
_entity.id
_entity.type
_entity.pdbx_description
1 polymer ?
#
loop_
_entity_poly.entity_id
_entity_poly.type
_entity_poly.pdbx_seq_one_letter_code
_entity_poly.pdbx_strand_id
1 'polypeptide(L)'
;VHVSDASTHQPVTEAFIEIFTNQVPIASGNTGGDGIAFIKFQYKLDSQLIVTATKQAYVPNSAPWKPVRLPVFSSLSLGLLPERSATLMVYEDVVQIVSGFQGNNTRYDLTPVTAVSVHLLRSDGTPVPVNGPIYVTVPLPATN
;
A
#
# COMPACT_ATOMS: atom_id res chain seq x y z
N VAL A 1 -13.04 -0.82 -9.11
CA VAL A 1 -11.95 -0.34 -8.23
C VAL A 1 -11.03 0.50 -9.08
N HIS A 2 -10.81 1.76 -8.73
CA HIS A 2 -9.87 2.64 -9.39
C HIS A 2 -8.57 2.67 -8.59
N VAL A 3 -7.44 2.51 -9.26
CA VAL A 3 -6.11 2.52 -8.65
C VAL A 3 -5.27 3.57 -9.34
N SER A 4 -4.70 4.46 -8.53
CA SER A 4 -3.85 5.55 -8.99
C SER A 4 -2.61 5.67 -8.13
N ASP A 5 -1.54 6.18 -8.71
CA ASP A 5 -0.35 6.59 -7.98
C ASP A 5 -0.75 7.77 -7.08
N ALA A 6 -0.57 7.63 -5.77
CA ALA A 6 -0.97 8.64 -4.80
C ALA A 6 -0.16 9.93 -4.90
N SER A 7 1.04 9.89 -5.51
CA SER A 7 1.92 11.04 -5.69
C SER A 7 1.66 11.79 -7.00
N THR A 8 1.32 11.08 -8.08
CA THR A 8 1.13 11.69 -9.42
C THR A 8 -0.33 11.73 -9.88
N HIS A 9 -1.23 11.03 -9.17
CA HIS A 9 -2.62 10.78 -9.56
C HIS A 9 -2.79 10.05 -10.90
N GLN A 10 -1.70 9.56 -11.51
CA GLN A 10 -1.76 8.79 -12.74
C GLN A 10 -2.36 7.39 -12.48
N PRO A 11 -3.09 6.82 -13.45
CA PRO A 11 -3.65 5.48 -13.31
C PRO A 11 -2.53 4.43 -13.19
N VAL A 12 -2.69 3.49 -12.24
CA VAL A 12 -1.77 2.36 -12.10
C VAL A 12 -2.34 1.17 -12.86
N THR A 13 -1.68 0.83 -13.96
CA THR A 13 -2.06 -0.29 -14.83
C THR A 13 -1.53 -1.61 -14.30
N GLU A 14 -2.25 -2.70 -14.55
CA GLU A 14 -1.87 -4.06 -14.15
C GLU A 14 -1.58 -4.18 -12.64
N ALA A 15 -2.29 -3.40 -11.81
CA ALA A 15 -2.32 -3.57 -10.37
C ALA A 15 -3.27 -4.73 -10.05
N PHE A 16 -2.80 -5.66 -9.23
CA PHE A 16 -3.58 -6.80 -8.77
C PHE A 16 -4.45 -6.39 -7.59
N ILE A 17 -5.75 -6.65 -7.71
CA ILE A 17 -6.75 -6.37 -6.70
C ILE A 17 -7.28 -7.69 -6.16
N GLU A 18 -7.39 -7.79 -4.84
CA GLU A 18 -7.97 -8.94 -4.16
C GLU A 18 -8.97 -8.47 -3.10
N ILE A 19 -10.13 -9.13 -3.07
CA ILE A 19 -11.22 -8.86 -2.13
C ILE A 19 -11.31 -10.01 -1.13
N PHE A 20 -11.31 -9.67 0.15
CA PHE A 20 -11.40 -10.62 1.24
C PHE A 20 -12.68 -10.43 2.04
N THR A 21 -13.21 -11.53 2.57
CA THR A 21 -14.19 -11.54 3.66
C THR A 21 -13.71 -12.53 4.72
N ASN A 22 -13.72 -12.13 6.00
CA ASN A 22 -13.21 -12.98 7.08
C ASN A 22 -11.84 -13.61 6.78
N GLN A 23 -10.92 -12.80 6.22
CA GLN A 23 -9.57 -13.21 5.82
C GLN A 23 -9.49 -14.23 4.67
N VAL A 24 -10.61 -14.62 4.05
CA VAL A 24 -10.66 -15.52 2.90
C VAL A 24 -10.82 -14.69 1.61
N PRO A 25 -9.97 -14.89 0.58
CA PRO A 25 -10.13 -14.23 -0.71
C PRO A 25 -11.38 -14.76 -1.42
N ILE A 26 -12.21 -13.86 -1.94
CA ILE A 26 -13.48 -14.19 -2.60
C ILE A 26 -13.55 -13.76 -4.06
N ALA A 27 -12.71 -12.81 -4.47
CA ALA A 27 -12.58 -12.37 -5.84
C ALA A 27 -11.30 -11.58 -6.04
N SER A 28 -10.84 -11.54 -7.29
CA SER A 28 -9.68 -10.77 -7.69
C SER A 28 -9.84 -10.21 -9.10
N GLY A 29 -8.93 -9.34 -9.50
CA GLY A 29 -8.85 -8.79 -10.85
C GLY A 29 -7.66 -7.88 -11.01
N ASN A 30 -7.37 -7.48 -12.25
CA ASN A 30 -6.29 -6.56 -12.56
C ASN A 30 -6.85 -5.26 -13.11
N THR A 31 -6.16 -4.14 -12.85
CA THR A 31 -6.52 -2.85 -13.46
C THR A 31 -6.10 -2.81 -14.92
N GLY A 32 -6.97 -2.24 -15.77
CA GLY A 32 -6.67 -1.96 -17.16
C GLY A 32 -5.79 -0.74 -17.38
N GLY A 33 -5.67 -0.30 -18.63
CA GLY A 33 -4.88 0.88 -19.03
C GLY A 33 -5.35 2.20 -18.42
N ASP A 34 -6.59 2.26 -17.94
CA ASP A 34 -7.23 3.39 -17.27
C ASP A 34 -7.11 3.33 -15.73
N GLY A 35 -6.40 2.33 -15.19
CA GLY A 35 -6.29 2.13 -13.74
C GLY A 35 -7.56 1.57 -13.10
N ILE A 36 -8.53 1.08 -13.89
CA ILE A 36 -9.80 0.56 -13.39
C ILE A 36 -9.84 -0.96 -13.50
N ALA A 37 -10.27 -1.60 -12.41
CA ALA A 37 -10.60 -3.03 -12.36
C ALA A 37 -12.10 -3.22 -12.07
N PHE A 38 -12.77 -4.02 -12.89
CA PHE A 38 -14.15 -4.46 -12.64
C PHE A 38 -14.16 -5.85 -12.02
N ILE A 39 -14.55 -5.93 -10.75
CA ILE A 39 -14.52 -7.19 -9.98
C ILE A 39 -15.94 -7.65 -9.70
N LYS A 40 -16.25 -8.87 -10.13
CA LYS A 40 -17.55 -9.50 -9.91
C LYS A 40 -17.42 -10.50 -8.77
N PHE A 41 -18.32 -10.42 -7.80
CA PHE A 41 -18.40 -11.34 -6.67
C PHE A 41 -19.83 -11.34 -6.11
N GLN A 42 -20.16 -12.31 -5.27
CA GLN A 42 -21.48 -12.36 -4.65
C GLN A 42 -21.64 -11.26 -3.60
N TYR A 43 -22.52 -10.30 -3.90
CA TYR A 43 -22.80 -9.18 -3.00
C TYR A 43 -23.57 -9.65 -1.76
N LYS A 44 -23.07 -9.29 -0.57
CA LYS A 44 -23.71 -9.57 0.72
C LYS A 44 -23.80 -8.28 1.53
N LEU A 45 -25.03 -7.91 1.90
CA LEU A 45 -25.26 -6.78 2.80
C LEU A 45 -24.63 -7.06 4.16
N ASP A 46 -24.15 -6.00 4.80
CA ASP A 46 -23.53 -6.00 6.12
C ASP A 46 -22.29 -6.90 6.31
N SER A 47 -21.77 -7.46 5.22
CA SER A 47 -20.50 -8.19 5.22
C SER A 47 -19.33 -7.21 5.13
N GLN A 48 -18.40 -7.27 6.09
CA GLN A 48 -17.16 -6.49 6.00
C GLN A 48 -16.28 -7.09 4.90
N LEU A 49 -15.92 -6.27 3.92
CA LEU A 49 -14.97 -6.62 2.88
C LEU A 49 -13.67 -5.82 3.07
N ILE A 50 -12.55 -6.43 2.72
CA ILE A 50 -11.27 -5.74 2.60
C ILE A 50 -10.87 -5.83 1.14
N VAL A 51 -10.62 -4.68 0.51
CA VAL A 51 -10.13 -4.61 -0.87
C VAL A 51 -8.68 -4.20 -0.83
N THR A 52 -7.79 -5.06 -1.29
CA THR A 52 -6.34 -4.84 -1.32
C THR A 52 -5.88 -4.63 -2.76
N ALA A 53 -5.06 -3.62 -3.00
CA ALA A 53 -4.35 -3.38 -4.24
C ALA A 53 -2.86 -3.61 -4.06
N THR A 54 -2.24 -4.32 -5.00
CA THR A 54 -0.81 -4.63 -5.03
C THR A 54 -0.25 -4.36 -6.43
N LYS A 55 0.97 -3.84 -6.48
CA LYS A 55 1.72 -3.66 -7.73
C LYS A 55 3.21 -3.72 -7.37
N GLN A 56 4.01 -4.36 -8.21
CA GLN A 56 5.47 -4.34 -8.04
C GLN A 56 5.98 -2.91 -8.03
N ALA A 57 6.93 -2.61 -7.13
CA ALA A 57 7.47 -1.27 -6.88
C ALA A 57 6.46 -0.25 -6.33
N TYR A 58 5.35 -0.72 -5.75
CA TYR A 58 4.42 0.08 -4.95
C TYR A 58 4.16 -0.62 -3.61
N VAL A 59 3.92 0.17 -2.57
CA VAL A 59 3.48 -0.37 -1.28
C VAL A 59 2.02 -0.81 -1.37
N PRO A 60 1.66 -2.05 -0.98
CA PRO A 60 0.28 -2.51 -0.95
C PRO A 60 -0.63 -1.59 -0.13
N ASN A 61 -1.86 -1.39 -0.60
CA ASN A 61 -2.85 -0.61 0.12
C ASN A 61 -4.17 -1.38 0.22
N SER A 62 -4.82 -1.31 1.38
CA SER A 62 -6.09 -1.98 1.66
C SER A 62 -7.12 -0.99 2.19
N ALA A 63 -8.35 -1.08 1.70
CA ALA A 63 -9.47 -0.31 2.22
C ALA A 63 -10.59 -1.22 2.71
N PRO A 64 -11.14 -0.97 3.92
CA PRO A 64 -12.35 -1.62 4.36
C PRO A 64 -13.55 -1.08 3.57
N TRP A 65 -14.45 -1.97 3.19
CA TRP A 65 -15.73 -1.62 2.57
C TRP A 65 -16.85 -2.47 3.15
N LYS A 66 -17.86 -1.81 3.72
CA LYS A 66 -19.06 -2.47 4.24
C LYS A 66 -20.28 -2.05 3.41
N PRO A 67 -20.85 -2.95 2.62
CA PRO A 67 -22.01 -2.62 1.82
C PRO A 67 -23.29 -2.63 2.68
N VAL A 68 -23.90 -1.47 2.88
CA VAL A 68 -25.09 -1.31 3.76
C VAL A 68 -26.42 -1.24 3.01
N ARG A 69 -26.41 -1.10 1.68
CA ARG A 69 -27.61 -1.06 0.82
C ARG A 69 -27.28 -1.59 -0.57
N LEU A 70 -28.24 -2.27 -1.21
CA LEU A 70 -28.08 -2.75 -2.59
C LEU A 70 -27.76 -1.57 -3.53
N PRO A 71 -26.58 -1.56 -4.17
CA PRO A 71 -26.13 -0.44 -4.95
C PRO A 71 -26.56 -0.59 -6.40
N VAL A 72 -26.98 0.51 -7.03
CA VAL A 72 -27.11 0.59 -8.50
C VAL A 72 -25.73 0.55 -9.15
N PHE A 73 -24.71 1.08 -8.45
CA PHE A 73 -23.30 1.03 -8.81
C PHE A 73 -22.43 1.16 -7.55
N SER A 74 -21.27 0.51 -7.50
CA SER A 74 -20.29 0.63 -6.42
C SER A 74 -18.90 0.90 -6.99
N SER A 75 -18.22 1.88 -6.39
CA SER A 75 -16.83 2.22 -6.72
C SER A 75 -16.01 2.43 -5.46
N LEU A 76 -14.73 2.09 -5.56
CA LEU A 76 -13.72 2.27 -4.54
C LEU A 76 -12.45 2.77 -5.22
N SER A 77 -11.79 3.75 -4.62
CA SER A 77 -10.52 4.29 -5.08
C SER A 77 -9.41 3.93 -4.11
N LEU A 78 -8.29 3.43 -4.62
CA LEU A 78 -7.09 3.10 -3.86
C LEU A 78 -5.91 3.89 -4.43
N GLY A 79 -5.20 4.59 -3.56
CA GLY A 79 -3.92 5.22 -3.88
C GLY A 79 -2.77 4.26 -3.58
N LEU A 80 -1.89 4.01 -4.54
CA LEU A 80 -0.65 3.29 -4.30
C LEU A 80 0.51 4.27 -4.23
N LEU A 81 1.37 4.13 -3.23
CA LEU A 81 2.59 4.94 -3.10
C LEU A 81 3.75 4.16 -3.75
N PRO A 82 4.50 4.77 -4.70
CA PRO A 82 5.69 4.15 -5.24
C PRO A 82 6.68 3.79 -4.13
N GLU A 83 7.20 2.57 -4.20
CA GLU A 83 8.29 2.13 -3.35
C GLU A 83 9.57 2.87 -3.74
N ARG A 84 10.33 3.33 -2.75
CA ARG A 84 11.61 3.99 -2.96
C ARG A 84 12.69 3.26 -2.18
N SER A 85 13.82 3.03 -2.83
CA SER A 85 14.99 2.44 -2.18
C SER A 85 15.46 3.35 -1.04
N ALA A 86 15.63 2.75 0.13
CA ALA A 86 16.26 3.36 1.28
C ALA A 86 17.40 2.47 1.76
N THR A 87 18.49 3.07 2.22
CA THR A 87 19.60 2.35 2.82
C THR A 87 19.37 2.23 4.32
N LEU A 88 19.43 1.00 4.83
CA LEU A 88 19.47 0.71 6.27
C LEU A 88 20.93 0.73 6.72
N MET A 89 21.27 1.62 7.64
CA MET A 89 22.56 1.64 8.32
C MET A 89 22.35 1.30 9.80
N VAL A 90 23.18 0.39 10.33
CA VAL A 90 23.14 -0.01 11.73
C VAL A 90 24.32 0.64 12.45
N TYR A 91 24.04 1.46 13.45
CA TYR A 91 25.04 2.08 14.31
C TYR A 91 24.69 1.78 15.76
N GLU A 92 25.58 1.09 16.46
CA GLU A 92 25.35 0.63 17.84
C GLU A 92 24.03 -0.15 17.93
N ASP A 93 22.97 0.48 18.45
CA ASP A 93 21.60 -0.05 18.62
C ASP A 93 20.52 0.74 17.84
N VAL A 94 20.92 1.62 16.91
CA VAL A 94 20.01 2.48 16.13
C VAL A 94 19.98 2.04 14.67
N VAL A 95 18.77 1.79 14.16
CA VAL A 95 18.52 1.57 12.73
C VAL A 95 18.19 2.90 12.08
N GLN A 96 19.04 3.35 11.16
CA GLN A 96 18.80 4.56 10.37
C GLN A 96 18.33 4.19 8.97
N ILE A 97 17.20 4.78 8.57
CA ILE A 97 16.65 4.65 7.21
C ILE A 97 16.97 5.94 6.47
N VAL A 98 17.82 5.86 5.43
CA VAL A 98 18.15 7.00 4.57
C VAL A 98 17.52 6.77 3.19
N SER A 99 16.55 7.58 2.80
CA SER A 99 16.00 7.58 1.44
C SER A 99 16.71 8.62 0.58
N GLY A 100 17.00 8.28 -0.68
CA GLY A 100 17.81 9.08 -1.60
C GLY A 100 17.11 10.31 -2.19
N PHE A 101 16.32 11.06 -1.41
CA PHE A 101 15.63 12.26 -1.91
C PHE A 101 16.54 13.50 -1.79
N GLN A 102 17.18 13.90 -2.90
CA GLN A 102 17.79 15.22 -3.02
C GLN A 102 16.69 16.23 -3.42
N GLY A 103 15.96 16.74 -2.44
CA GLY A 103 14.97 17.80 -2.62
C GLY A 103 15.25 18.95 -1.66
N ASN A 104 15.57 20.12 -2.22
CA ASN A 104 15.89 21.36 -1.49
C ASN A 104 14.77 21.76 -0.50
N ASN A 105 15.18 22.19 0.70
CA ASN A 105 14.34 22.63 1.82
C ASN A 105 13.31 23.71 1.45
N THR A 106 12.05 23.51 1.83
CA THR A 106 11.18 24.51 2.46
C THR A 106 9.97 23.81 3.11
N ARG A 107 9.45 24.37 4.22
CA ARG A 107 8.41 23.82 5.12
C ARG A 107 7.18 23.25 4.40
N TYR A 108 6.65 22.10 4.85
CA TYR A 108 5.29 21.65 4.53
C TYR A 108 4.64 20.85 5.68
N ASP A 109 3.33 21.09 5.88
CA ASP A 109 2.40 20.17 6.53
C ASP A 109 2.63 18.75 5.97
N LEU A 110 2.69 17.74 6.84
CA LEU A 110 3.03 16.37 6.44
C LEU A 110 1.91 15.74 5.58
N THR A 111 1.93 16.01 4.28
CA THR A 111 1.38 15.11 3.27
C THR A 111 2.37 13.96 3.11
N PRO A 112 2.00 12.69 3.30
CA PRO A 112 2.95 11.59 3.15
C PRO A 112 3.46 11.51 1.70
N VAL A 113 4.69 11.97 1.46
CA VAL A 113 5.32 12.05 0.12
C VAL A 113 5.98 10.73 -0.30
N THR A 114 6.18 9.78 0.63
CA THR A 114 6.88 8.52 0.37
C THR A 114 6.42 7.43 1.33
N ALA A 115 6.13 6.23 0.81
CA ALA A 115 5.95 5.03 1.62
C ALA A 115 7.27 4.25 1.69
N VAL A 116 7.54 3.67 2.86
CA VAL A 116 8.72 2.82 3.09
C VAL A 116 8.21 1.40 3.30
N SER A 117 8.65 0.45 2.46
CA SER A 117 8.47 -0.98 2.69
C SER A 117 9.72 -1.54 3.34
N VAL A 118 9.56 -2.38 4.36
CA VAL A 118 10.67 -3.09 5.02
C VAL A 118 10.47 -4.58 4.80
N HIS A 119 11.36 -5.19 4.02
CA HIS A 119 11.37 -6.63 3.79
C HIS A 119 12.50 -7.28 4.60
N LEU A 120 12.13 -8.18 5.51
CA LEU A 120 13.11 -9.03 6.21
C LEU A 120 13.33 -10.27 5.36
N LEU A 121 14.52 -10.39 4.78
CA LEU A 121 14.93 -11.53 3.95
C LEU A 121 16.14 -12.23 4.57
N ARG A 122 16.23 -13.54 4.40
CA ARG A 122 17.39 -14.35 4.76
C ARG A 122 18.49 -14.17 3.70
N SER A 123 19.70 -14.68 3.95
CA SER A 123 20.83 -14.56 3.00
C SER A 123 20.59 -15.19 1.63
N ASP A 124 19.63 -16.10 1.53
CA ASP A 124 19.19 -16.76 0.29
C ASP A 124 18.05 -15.99 -0.43
N GLY A 125 17.65 -14.82 0.07
CA GLY A 125 16.56 -14.00 -0.48
C GLY A 125 15.16 -14.42 -0.05
N THR A 126 15.00 -15.46 0.76
CA THR A 126 13.68 -15.92 1.23
C THR A 126 13.13 -15.02 2.35
N PRO A 127 11.81 -14.77 2.42
CA PRO A 127 11.22 -14.00 3.52
C PRO A 127 11.47 -14.62 4.89
N VAL A 128 11.82 -13.80 5.87
CA VAL A 128 11.97 -14.21 7.27
C VAL A 128 10.59 -14.22 7.93
N PRO A 129 10.08 -15.39 8.39
CA PRO A 129 8.81 -15.44 9.12
C PRO A 129 9.00 -14.81 10.51
N VAL A 130 8.09 -13.92 10.88
CA VAL A 130 8.14 -13.19 12.16
C VAL A 130 6.91 -13.54 12.99
N ASN A 131 7.13 -14.09 14.18
CA ASN A 131 6.06 -14.56 15.09
C ASN A 131 5.80 -13.60 16.26
N GLY A 132 6.21 -12.33 16.15
CA GLY A 132 6.07 -11.32 17.19
C GLY A 132 6.00 -9.90 16.62
N PRO A 133 5.69 -8.89 17.47
CA PRO A 133 5.63 -7.50 17.03
C PRO A 133 7.00 -7.01 16.55
N ILE A 134 7.01 -6.31 15.41
CA ILE A 134 8.19 -5.65 14.85
C ILE A 134 8.03 -4.16 15.11
N TYR A 135 9.01 -3.57 15.78
CA TYR A 135 9.05 -2.12 16.00
C TYR A 135 10.00 -1.49 14.97
N VAL A 136 9.45 -0.62 14.12
CA VAL A 136 10.22 0.17 13.16
C VAL A 136 10.07 1.64 13.54
N THR A 137 11.17 2.26 13.96
CA THR A 137 11.19 3.69 14.27
C THR A 137 11.66 4.46 13.05
N VAL A 138 10.79 5.29 12.49
CA VAL A 138 11.13 6.18 11.38
C VAL A 138 11.37 7.59 11.96
N PRO A 139 12.61 8.09 11.98
CA PRO A 139 12.85 9.45 12.43
C PRO A 139 12.23 10.44 11.44
N LEU A 140 11.33 11.30 11.92
CA LEU A 140 10.88 12.45 11.15
C LEU A 140 11.92 13.57 11.28
N PRO A 141 12.19 14.34 10.21
CA PRO A 141 13.08 15.48 10.32
C PRO A 141 12.55 16.47 11.36
N ALA A 142 13.44 16.96 12.22
CA ALA A 142 13.10 17.97 13.21
C ALA A 142 12.60 19.24 12.49
N THR A 143 11.39 19.68 12.83
CA THR A 143 10.82 20.92 12.31
C THR A 143 11.62 22.11 12.85
N ASN A 144 12.30 22.85 11.96
CA ASN A 144 12.79 24.22 12.21
C ASN A 144 11.76 25.23 11.67
#